data_AF-K1VHB5-F1
#
_entry.id   AF-K1VHB5-F1
#
_cell.length_a   1.000
_cell.length_b   1.000
_cell.length_c   1.000
_cell.angle_alpha   90.00
_cell.angle_beta   90.00
_cell.angle_gamma   90.00
#
_symmetry.space_group_name_H-M   'P 1'
#
loop_
_entity.id
_entity.type
_entity.pdbx_description
1 polymer ?
#
loop_
_entity_poly.entity_id
_entity_poly.type
_entity_poly.pdbx_seq_one_letter_code
_entity_poly.pdbx_strand_id
1 'polypeptide(L)'
;MARYRPPPPPPNPLRLGGVLTYSVRIDGHLGTAMLEWWEALIVGIVVLPITALFWYSCFKYFPSQFHYMSRRFAYYVFGDENVDMIAAVRGYIAELLNLLWFYIRGAPAKAAVGHEL
;
A
#
# COMPACT_ATOMS: atom_id res chain seq x y z
N MET A 1 29.17 -54.16 10.99
CA MET A 1 28.72 -53.64 9.68
C MET A 1 27.57 -52.65 9.92
N ALA A 2 27.81 -51.35 9.78
CA ALA A 2 26.76 -50.34 9.96
C ALA A 2 25.87 -50.28 8.70
N ARG A 3 24.55 -50.46 8.86
CA ARG A 3 23.58 -50.36 7.76
C ARG A 3 23.49 -48.90 7.28
N TYR A 4 23.82 -48.64 6.02
CA TYR A 4 23.55 -47.35 5.38
C TYR A 4 22.04 -47.09 5.37
N ARG A 5 21.61 -45.99 6.00
CA ARG A 5 20.23 -45.47 5.86
C ARG A 5 20.30 -44.28 4.89
N PRO A 6 19.50 -44.26 3.82
CA PRO A 6 19.47 -43.11 2.92
C PRO A 6 19.01 -41.86 3.68
N PRO A 7 19.52 -40.67 3.30
CA PRO A 7 19.09 -39.42 3.91
C PRO A 7 17.60 -39.20 3.65
N PRO A 8 16.86 -38.60 4.62
CA PRO A 8 15.44 -38.29 4.43
C PRO A 8 15.26 -37.36 3.22
N PRO A 9 14.18 -37.51 2.44
CA PRO A 9 13.92 -36.66 1.28
C PRO A 9 13.78 -35.18 1.72
N PRO A 10 14.21 -34.22 0.87
CA PRO A 10 14.12 -32.81 1.17
C PRO A 10 12.66 -32.42 1.47
N PRO A 11 12.41 -31.56 2.48
CA PRO A 11 11.05 -31.15 2.83
C PRO A 11 10.39 -30.52 1.60
N ASN A 12 9.33 -31.14 1.08
CA ASN A 12 8.59 -30.61 -0.04
C ASN A 12 7.79 -29.38 0.45
N PRO A 13 8.12 -28.15 0.03
CA PRO A 13 7.48 -26.94 0.55
C PRO A 13 5.98 -26.84 0.20
N LEU A 14 5.52 -27.66 -0.76
CA LEU A 14 4.17 -27.61 -1.32
C LEU A 14 3.13 -28.47 -0.59
N ARG A 15 3.51 -29.35 0.35
CA ARG A 15 2.58 -30.40 0.82
C ARG A 15 1.84 -30.16 2.14
N LEU A 16 2.21 -29.17 2.94
CA LEU A 16 1.48 -28.73 4.15
C LEU A 16 2.19 -27.56 4.85
N GLY A 17 3.51 -27.47 4.68
CA GLY A 17 4.36 -26.48 5.37
C GLY A 17 4.15 -25.05 4.91
N GLY A 18 3.80 -24.81 3.65
CA GLY A 18 3.56 -23.46 3.12
C GLY A 18 2.45 -22.73 3.87
N VAL A 19 1.27 -23.36 3.99
CA VAL A 19 0.10 -22.76 4.68
C VAL A 19 0.39 -22.50 6.15
N LEU A 20 1.02 -23.46 6.84
CA LEU A 20 1.47 -23.29 8.22
C LEU A 20 2.47 -22.13 8.36
N THR A 21 3.41 -21.98 7.43
CA THR A 21 4.38 -20.87 7.45
C THR A 21 3.69 -19.51 7.26
N TYR A 22 2.67 -19.44 6.40
CA TYR A 22 1.90 -18.21 6.20
C TYR A 22 1.03 -17.87 7.41
N SER A 23 0.32 -18.85 7.98
CA SER A 23 -0.48 -18.65 9.20
C SER A 23 0.40 -18.17 10.36
N VAL A 24 1.55 -18.82 10.59
CA VAL A 24 2.50 -18.43 11.66
C VAL A 24 3.07 -17.02 11.45
N ARG A 25 3.27 -16.58 10.19
CA ARG A 25 3.71 -15.20 9.90
C ARG A 25 2.62 -14.17 10.18
N ILE A 26 1.38 -14.48 9.81
CA ILE A 26 0.23 -13.61 10.10
C ILE A 26 0.05 -13.49 11.62
N ASP A 27 0.15 -14.61 12.34
CA ASP A 27 0.03 -14.64 13.80
C ASP A 27 1.17 -13.89 14.52
N GLY A 28 2.39 -13.96 13.97
CA GLY A 28 3.54 -13.22 14.50
C GLY A 28 3.44 -11.70 14.31
N HIS A 29 2.82 -11.24 13.22
CA HIS A 29 2.65 -9.80 12.94
C HIS A 29 1.46 -9.17 13.65
N LEU A 30 0.39 -9.93 13.88
CA LEU A 30 -0.81 -9.45 14.57
C LEU A 30 -0.71 -9.58 16.10
N GLY A 31 0.39 -10.12 16.61
CA GLY A 31 0.59 -10.38 18.05
C GLY A 31 -0.29 -11.51 18.59
N THR A 32 -1.15 -12.10 17.76
CA THR A 32 -2.06 -13.21 18.10
C THR A 32 -1.32 -14.50 18.42
N ALA A 33 -0.05 -14.64 18.00
CA ALA A 33 0.80 -15.78 18.33
C ALA A 33 1.09 -15.93 19.84
N MET A 34 1.00 -14.85 20.62
CA MET A 34 1.28 -14.85 22.06
C MET A 34 0.01 -14.94 22.92
N LEU A 35 -1.17 -14.83 22.31
CA LEU A 35 -2.47 -14.78 22.99
C LEU A 35 -3.07 -16.18 23.09
N GLU A 36 -3.67 -16.49 24.23
CA GLU A 36 -4.48 -17.70 24.34
C GLU A 36 -5.76 -17.55 23.50
N TRP A 37 -6.32 -18.69 23.03
CA TRP A 37 -7.43 -18.70 22.08
C TRP A 37 -8.62 -17.81 22.51
N TRP A 38 -8.94 -17.77 23.81
CA TRP A 38 -10.03 -16.92 24.31
C TRP A 38 -9.68 -15.43 24.35
N GLU A 39 -8.42 -15.07 24.58
CA GLU A 39 -7.96 -13.68 24.57
C GLU A 39 -7.99 -13.13 23.14
N ALA A 40 -7.56 -13.96 22.17
CA ALA A 40 -7.68 -13.64 20.75
C ALA A 40 -9.15 -13.43 20.33
N LEU A 41 -10.08 -14.19 20.89
CA LEU A 41 -11.52 -14.02 20.66
C LEU A 41 -12.03 -12.68 21.20
N ILE A 42 -11.64 -12.29 22.42
CA ILE A 42 -12.02 -10.99 23.02
C ILE A 42 -11.46 -9.84 22.17
N VAL A 43 -10.19 -9.91 21.79
CA VAL A 43 -9.56 -8.91 20.91
C VAL A 43 -10.29 -8.84 19.58
N GLY A 44 -10.65 -9.97 18.97
CA GLY A 44 -11.43 -10.02 17.74
C GLY A 44 -12.78 -9.33 17.87
N ILE A 45 -13.52 -9.60 18.95
CA ILE A 45 -14.83 -8.97 19.22
C ILE A 45 -14.72 -7.46 19.41
N VAL A 46 -13.60 -6.92 19.89
CA VAL A 46 -13.40 -5.47 20.05
C VAL A 46 -12.89 -4.83 18.76
N VAL A 47 -11.86 -5.41 18.15
CA VAL A 47 -11.18 -4.83 16.98
C VAL A 47 -12.04 -4.91 15.73
N LEU A 48 -12.78 -6.00 15.51
CA LEU A 48 -13.63 -6.15 14.32
C LEU A 48 -14.72 -5.07 14.22
N PRO A 49 -15.55 -4.79 15.24
CA PRO A 49 -16.55 -3.74 15.14
C PRO A 49 -15.92 -2.35 15.07
N ILE A 50 -14.81 -2.09 15.77
CA ILE A 50 -14.09 -0.81 15.64
C ILE A 50 -13.62 -0.62 14.19
N THR A 51 -13.02 -1.65 13.60
CA THR A 51 -12.55 -1.62 12.21
C THR A 51 -13.72 -1.48 11.24
N ALA A 52 -14.83 -2.17 11.47
CA ALA A 52 -16.03 -2.05 10.66
C ALA A 52 -16.65 -0.64 10.75
N LEU A 53 -16.74 -0.06 11.95
CA LEU A 53 -17.22 1.30 12.16
C LEU A 53 -16.29 2.34 11.53
N PHE A 54 -14.98 2.12 11.60
CA PHE A 54 -13.99 2.95 10.92
C PHE A 54 -14.23 2.94 9.41
N TRP A 55 -14.32 1.76 8.79
CA TRP A 55 -14.59 1.65 7.36
C TRP A 55 -15.96 2.21 6.97
N TYR A 56 -16.99 1.97 7.78
CA TYR A 56 -18.31 2.57 7.59
C TYR A 56 -18.21 4.11 7.60
N SER A 57 -17.46 4.67 8.54
CA SER A 57 -17.23 6.11 8.62
C SER A 57 -16.48 6.64 7.39
N CYS A 58 -15.45 5.92 6.94
CA CYS A 58 -14.70 6.23 5.72
C CYS A 58 -15.55 6.18 4.45
N PHE A 59 -16.55 5.30 4.34
CA PHE A 59 -17.40 5.28 3.15
C PHE A 59 -18.59 6.22 3.24
N LYS A 60 -19.13 6.44 4.43
CA LYS A 60 -20.35 7.23 4.64
C LYS A 60 -20.07 8.73 4.80
N TYR A 61 -19.11 9.10 5.64
CA TYR A 61 -18.90 10.49 6.06
C TYR A 61 -17.67 11.14 5.41
N PHE A 62 -16.63 10.37 5.15
CA PHE A 62 -15.41 10.93 4.55
C PHE A 62 -15.63 11.57 3.16
N PRO A 63 -16.45 11.03 2.23
CA PRO A 63 -16.61 11.66 0.91
C PRO A 63 -17.21 13.06 0.98
N SER A 64 -18.18 13.29 1.89
CA SER A 64 -18.80 14.61 2.04
C SER A 64 -17.86 15.63 2.67
N GLN A 65 -17.07 15.21 3.67
CA GLN A 65 -16.04 16.05 4.27
C GLN A 65 -14.93 16.40 3.28
N PHE A 66 -14.51 15.42 2.47
CA PHE A 66 -13.51 15.64 1.43
C PHE A 66 -13.99 16.63 0.37
N HIS A 67 -15.24 16.51 -0.11
CA HIS A 67 -15.84 17.47 -1.04
C HIS A 67 -15.92 18.89 -0.47
N TYR A 68 -16.27 19.01 0.81
CA TYR A 68 -16.32 20.31 1.47
C TYR A 68 -14.94 20.97 1.59
N MET A 69 -13.94 20.19 2.00
CA MET A 69 -12.56 20.67 2.09
C MET A 69 -11.97 21.01 0.72
N SER A 70 -12.24 20.19 -0.30
CA SER A 70 -11.72 20.43 -1.65
C SER A 70 -12.27 21.73 -2.25
N ARG A 71 -13.55 22.05 -2.03
CA ARG A 71 -14.14 23.33 -2.47
C ARG A 71 -13.51 24.53 -1.79
N ARG A 72 -13.23 24.45 -0.49
CA ARG A 72 -12.55 25.53 0.24
C ARG A 72 -11.11 25.72 -0.22
N PHE A 73 -10.40 24.62 -0.44
CA PHE A 73 -9.05 24.68 -1.00
C PHE A 73 -9.08 25.31 -2.40
N ALA A 74 -10.04 24.95 -3.25
CA ALA A 74 -10.23 25.56 -4.56
C ALA A 74 -10.44 27.08 -4.48
N TYR A 75 -11.30 27.51 -3.57
CA TYR A 75 -11.56 28.93 -3.35
C TYR A 75 -10.29 29.70 -2.92
N TYR A 76 -9.49 29.14 -2.02
CA TYR A 76 -8.28 29.83 -1.54
C TYR A 76 -7.14 29.86 -2.56
N VAL A 77 -7.01 28.81 -3.39
CA VAL A 77 -5.88 28.68 -4.34
C VAL A 77 -6.22 29.27 -5.70
N PHE A 78 -7.41 29.00 -6.21
CA PHE A 78 -7.82 29.35 -7.57
C PHE A 78 -8.83 30.51 -7.61
N GLY A 79 -9.36 30.95 -6.46
CA GLY A 79 -10.37 32.01 -6.40
C GLY A 79 -11.77 31.58 -6.88
N ASP A 80 -11.95 30.32 -7.26
CA ASP A 80 -13.20 29.75 -7.75
C ASP A 80 -13.47 28.41 -7.04
N GLU A 81 -14.71 28.25 -6.57
CA GLU A 81 -15.17 27.08 -5.83
C GLU A 81 -15.63 25.91 -6.73
N ASN A 82 -15.82 26.16 -8.03
CA ASN A 82 -16.30 25.17 -9.00
C ASN A 82 -15.17 24.51 -9.80
N VAL A 83 -13.91 24.78 -9.45
CA VAL A 83 -12.76 24.14 -10.10
C VAL A 83 -12.79 22.64 -9.81
N ASP A 84 -12.81 21.84 -10.88
CA ASP A 84 -12.62 20.39 -10.77
C ASP A 84 -11.18 20.10 -10.34
N MET A 85 -11.01 19.90 -9.04
CA MET A 85 -9.72 19.62 -8.41
C MET A 85 -9.05 18.37 -8.99
N ILE A 86 -9.84 17.37 -9.41
CA ILE A 86 -9.31 16.14 -9.99
C ILE A 86 -8.72 16.44 -11.37
N ALA A 87 -9.40 17.24 -12.18
CA ALA A 87 -8.88 17.69 -13.47
C ALA A 87 -7.60 18.53 -13.30
N ALA A 88 -7.58 19.45 -12.32
CA ALA A 88 -6.42 20.28 -12.02
C ALA A 88 -5.19 19.45 -11.61
N VAL A 89 -5.37 18.49 -10.68
CA VAL A 89 -4.30 17.59 -10.23
C VAL A 89 -3.84 16.70 -11.38
N ARG A 90 -4.75 16.16 -12.20
CA ARG A 90 -4.39 15.32 -13.34
C ARG A 90 -3.60 16.11 -14.39
N GLY A 91 -3.95 17.38 -14.61
CA GLY A 91 -3.18 18.30 -15.45
C GLY A 91 -1.77 18.53 -14.90
N TYR A 92 -1.65 18.83 -13.61
CA TYR A 92 -0.36 19.03 -12.95
C TYR A 92 0.54 17.78 -13.01
N ILE A 93 -0.03 16.59 -12.78
CA ILE A 93 0.71 15.32 -12.91
C ILE A 93 1.16 15.10 -14.36
N ALA A 94 0.30 15.37 -15.34
CA ALA A 94 0.65 15.23 -16.75
C ALA A 94 1.78 16.19 -17.14
N GLU A 95 1.79 17.41 -16.60
CA GLU A 95 2.86 18.39 -16.82
C GLU A 95 4.19 17.95 -16.19
N LEU A 96 4.16 17.45 -14.95
CA LEU A 96 5.33 16.84 -14.31
C LEU A 96 5.89 15.65 -15.11
N LEU A 97 5.00 14.77 -15.60
CA LEU A 97 5.41 13.64 -16.44
C LEU A 97 5.99 14.09 -17.77
N ASN A 98 5.45 15.14 -18.38
CA ASN A 98 6.01 15.73 -19.60
C ASN A 98 7.40 16.34 -19.34
N LEU A 99 7.58 17.09 -18.25
CA LEU A 99 8.87 17.64 -17.86
C LEU A 99 9.90 16.54 -17.57
N LEU A 100 9.49 15.48 -16.87
CA LEU A 100 10.31 14.30 -16.62
C LEU A 100 10.71 13.63 -17.94
N TRP A 101 9.76 13.47 -18.86
CA TRP A 101 10.02 12.91 -20.19
C TRP A 101 11.02 13.74 -21.00
N PHE A 102 10.85 15.07 -21.01
CA PHE A 102 11.82 15.96 -21.66
C PHE A 102 13.20 15.94 -21.00
N TYR A 103 13.26 15.82 -19.68
CA TYR A 103 14.52 15.67 -18.95
C TYR A 103 15.24 14.37 -19.34
N ILE A 104 14.53 13.24 -19.35
CA ILE A 104 15.08 11.93 -19.73
C ILE A 104 15.53 11.94 -21.20
N ARG A 105 14.74 12.54 -22.11
CA ARG A 105 15.07 12.61 -23.53
C ARG A 105 16.20 13.61 -23.84
N GLY A 106 16.34 14.66 -23.03
CA GLY A 106 17.42 15.65 -23.13
C GLY A 106 18.72 15.21 -22.45
N ALA A 107 18.67 14.28 -21.51
CA ALA A 107 19.84 13.70 -20.84
C ALA A 107 20.89 13.09 -21.80
N PRO A 108 20.53 12.28 -22.84
CA PRO A 108 21.52 11.76 -23.78
C PRO A 108 22.16 12.85 -24.64
N ALA A 109 21.45 13.94 -24.96
CA ALA A 109 22.01 15.07 -25.69
C ALA A 109 23.04 15.84 -24.85
N LYS A 110 22.83 15.97 -23.53
CA LYS A 110 23.81 16.55 -22.61
C LYS A 110 25.02 15.65 -22.36
N ALA A 111 24.82 14.33 -22.35
CA ALA A 111 25.91 13.35 -22.20
C ALA A 111 26.83 13.28 -23.43
N ALA A 112 26.29 13.50 -24.64
CA ALA A 112 27.09 13.54 -25.87
C ALA A 112 28.00 14.79 -25.95
N VAL A 113 27.52 15.96 -25.55
CA VAL A 113 28.30 17.21 -25.57
C VAL A 113 29.43 17.22 -24.53
N GLY A 114 29.27 16.51 -23.40
CA GLY A 114 30.32 16.40 -22.38
C GLY A 114 31.49 15.49 -22.74
N HIS A 115 31.41 14.75 -23.85
CA HIS A 115 32.46 13.85 -24.34
C HIS A 115 33.35 14.47 -25.44
N GLU A 116 33.01 15.69 -25.90
CA GLU A 116 33.73 16.42 -26.95
C GLU A 116 34.62 17.56 -26.42
N LEU A 117 34.83 17.63 -25.10
CA LEU A 117 35.80 18.51 -24.42
C LEU A 117 36.86 17.65 -23.71
#